data_AF-A0A9E0M545-F1
#
_entry.id   AF-A0A9E0M545-F1
#
_cell.length_a   1.000
_cell.length_b   1.000
_cell.length_c   1.000
_cell.angle_alpha   90.00
_cell.angle_beta   90.00
_cell.angle_gamma   90.00
#
_symmetry.space_group_name_H-M   'P 1'
#
loop_
_entity.id
_entity.type
_entity.pdbx_description
1 polymer ?
#
loop_
_entity_poly.entity_id
_entity_poly.type
_entity_poly.pdbx_seq_one_letter_code
_entity_poly.pdbx_strand_id
1 'polypeptide(L)'
;MKDWTRCRFALAWLMPISVGAAAWVSPWAAWGTMLGIQVLLAMAERVPALRHSPPAAPQSAWHRFCLRLHVPLQAALLAWGLWLVTTSEMSAAAAVALGMGVGGVTGSQGITFAHELGHARSRLDRLLAWALMASVNYAHFMVEHYRGHHP
;
A
#
# COMPACT_ATOMS: atom_id res chain seq x y z
N MET A 1 1.86 14.10 -26.28
CA MET A 1 0.93 13.07 -25.74
C MET A 1 1.58 12.20 -24.63
N LYS A 2 2.41 12.74 -23.72
CA LYS A 2 3.44 11.94 -23.01
C LYS A 2 3.64 12.23 -21.51
N ASP A 3 2.56 12.51 -20.75
CA ASP A 3 2.69 12.84 -19.31
C ASP A 3 1.82 11.99 -18.36
N TRP A 4 0.66 11.49 -18.80
CA TRP A 4 -0.25 10.69 -17.97
C TRP A 4 0.37 9.41 -17.40
N THR A 5 1.31 8.81 -18.13
CA THR A 5 2.05 7.63 -17.67
C THR A 5 2.96 7.91 -16.48
N ARG A 6 3.30 9.16 -16.17
CA ARG A 6 4.03 9.53 -14.95
C ARG A 6 3.08 9.63 -13.76
N CYS A 7 1.88 10.17 -13.97
CA CYS A 7 0.87 10.33 -12.93
C CYS A 7 0.26 9.01 -12.43
N ARG A 8 0.40 7.91 -13.19
CA ARG A 8 -0.16 6.60 -12.79
C ARG A 8 0.34 6.12 -11.42
N PHE A 9 1.56 6.48 -11.02
CA PHE A 9 2.10 6.09 -9.70
C PHE A 9 1.41 6.81 -8.55
N ALA A 10 0.87 8.00 -8.79
CA ALA A 10 0.04 8.70 -7.81
C ALA A 10 -1.33 8.02 -7.63
N LEU A 11 -1.82 7.24 -8.62
CA LEU A 11 -3.06 6.48 -8.47
C LEU A 11 -2.95 5.42 -7.36
N ALA A 12 -1.74 4.94 -7.07
CA ALA A 12 -1.54 4.01 -5.96
C ALA A 12 -2.00 4.61 -4.62
N TRP A 13 -1.90 5.93 -4.45
CA TRP A 13 -2.32 6.59 -3.21
C TRP A 13 -3.83 6.72 -3.04
N LEU A 14 -4.61 6.52 -4.11
CA LEU A 14 -6.07 6.50 -4.00
C LEU A 14 -6.54 5.42 -3.02
N MET A 15 -5.84 4.29 -2.95
CA MET A 15 -6.18 3.19 -2.07
C MET A 15 -6.01 3.54 -0.57
N PRO A 16 -4.83 3.94 -0.04
CA PRO A 16 -4.71 4.35 1.35
C PRO A 16 -5.57 5.57 1.70
N ILE A 17 -5.72 6.53 0.78
CA ILE A 17 -6.54 7.73 1.03
C ILE A 17 -8.03 7.37 1.13
N SER A 18 -8.56 6.57 0.19
CA SER A 18 -9.97 6.18 0.19
C SER A 18 -10.31 5.26 1.36
N VAL A 19 -9.43 4.32 1.71
CA VAL A 19 -9.63 3.46 2.90
C VAL A 19 -9.56 4.27 4.18
N GLY A 20 -8.62 5.21 4.31
CA GLY A 20 -8.53 6.11 5.46
C GLY A 20 -9.78 7.00 5.61
N ALA A 21 -10.27 7.55 4.49
CA ALA A 21 -11.51 8.33 4.47
C ALA A 21 -12.74 7.46 4.81
N ALA A 22 -12.82 6.24 4.27
CA ALA A 22 -13.90 5.30 4.57
C ALA A 22 -13.89 4.87 6.04
N ALA A 23 -12.71 4.71 6.66
CA ALA A 23 -12.57 4.40 8.08
C ALA A 23 -13.19 5.47 8.99
N TRP A 24 -13.20 6.75 8.58
CA TRP A 24 -13.90 7.80 9.30
C TRP A 24 -15.42 7.62 9.30
N VAL A 25 -15.97 7.04 8.23
CA VAL A 25 -17.41 6.78 8.12
C VAL A 25 -17.78 5.56 8.98
N SER A 26 -17.08 4.44 8.78
CA SER A 26 -17.20 3.27 9.66
C SER A 26 -16.07 2.27 9.43
N PRO A 27 -15.76 1.41 10.41
CA PRO A 27 -14.86 0.28 10.22
C PRO A 27 -15.23 -0.66 9.05
N TRP A 28 -16.53 -0.89 8.86
CA TRP A 28 -17.03 -1.73 7.77
C TRP A 28 -16.86 -1.06 6.41
N ALA A 29 -16.99 0.28 6.34
CA ALA A 29 -16.70 1.03 5.13
C ALA A 29 -15.22 0.94 4.78
N ALA A 30 -14.29 1.00 5.74
CA ALA A 30 -12.87 0.79 5.48
C ALA A 30 -12.59 -0.58 4.83
N TRP A 31 -13.14 -1.64 5.42
CA TRP A 31 -12.98 -2.99 4.87
C TRP A 31 -13.66 -3.15 3.51
N GLY A 32 -14.88 -2.66 3.37
CA GLY A 32 -15.66 -2.72 2.14
C GLY A 32 -14.99 -1.96 1.00
N THR A 33 -14.44 -0.77 1.25
CA THR A 33 -13.66 0.00 0.27
C THR A 33 -12.39 -0.75 -0.13
N MET A 34 -11.64 -1.27 0.84
CA MET A 34 -10.43 -2.07 0.58
C MET A 34 -10.75 -3.28 -0.31
N LEU A 35 -11.75 -4.08 0.05
CA LEU A 35 -12.15 -5.26 -0.71
C LEU A 35 -12.72 -4.88 -2.08
N GLY A 36 -13.54 -3.83 -2.14
CA GLY A 36 -14.12 -3.31 -3.37
C GLY A 36 -13.06 -2.90 -4.38
N ILE A 37 -12.01 -2.21 -3.96
CA ILE A 37 -10.86 -1.88 -4.82
C ILE A 37 -10.20 -3.14 -5.37
N GLN A 38 -9.97 -4.16 -4.54
CA GLN A 38 -9.35 -5.41 -5.00
C GLN A 38 -10.24 -6.15 -6.00
N VAL A 39 -11.55 -6.20 -5.76
CA VAL A 39 -12.51 -6.79 -6.69
C VAL A 39 -12.54 -6.01 -8.01
N LEU A 40 -12.54 -4.68 -7.96
CA LEU A 40 -12.50 -3.84 -9.16
C LEU A 40 -11.22 -4.05 -9.97
N LEU A 41 -10.06 -4.15 -9.32
CA LEU A 41 -8.80 -4.47 -9.98
C LEU A 41 -8.84 -5.86 -10.62
N ALA A 42 -9.30 -6.88 -9.89
CA ALA A 42 -9.46 -8.23 -10.42
C ALA A 42 -10.45 -8.29 -11.59
N MET A 43 -11.50 -7.47 -11.58
CA MET A 43 -12.41 -7.33 -12.72
C MET A 43 -11.75 -6.61 -13.89
N ALA A 44 -10.96 -5.57 -13.64
CA ALA A 44 -10.23 -4.83 -14.67
C ALA A 44 -9.24 -5.74 -15.41
N GLU A 45 -8.57 -6.65 -14.71
CA GLU A 45 -7.67 -7.64 -15.33
C GLU A 45 -8.37 -8.58 -16.32
N ARG A 46 -9.69 -8.76 -16.22
CA ARG A 46 -10.47 -9.54 -17.20
C ARG A 46 -10.66 -8.82 -18.52
N VAL A 47 -10.41 -7.50 -18.58
CA VAL A 47 -10.48 -6.72 -19.82
C VAL A 47 -9.16 -6.85 -20.57
N PRO A 48 -9.13 -7.40 -21.81
CA PRO A 48 -7.88 -7.67 -22.52
C PRO A 48 -6.96 -6.46 -22.71
N ALA A 49 -7.52 -5.26 -22.77
CA ALA A 49 -6.78 -4.00 -22.90
C ALA A 49 -6.08 -3.56 -21.59
N LEU A 50 -6.53 -4.06 -20.43
CA LEU A 50 -6.03 -3.67 -19.10
C LEU A 50 -5.22 -4.79 -18.41
N ARG A 51 -5.26 -6.01 -18.95
CA ARG A 51 -4.57 -7.19 -18.37
C ARG A 51 -3.05 -7.06 -18.28
N HIS A 52 -2.46 -6.17 -19.08
CA HIS A 52 -1.00 -6.03 -19.20
C HIS A 52 -0.55 -4.67 -18.68
N SER A 53 0.38 -4.69 -17.75
CA SER A 53 1.08 -3.48 -17.34
C SER A 53 1.97 -2.98 -18.48
N PRO A 54 2.09 -1.65 -18.67
CA PRO A 54 3.05 -1.11 -19.62
C PRO A 54 4.49 -1.52 -19.24
N PRO A 55 5.44 -1.49 -20.20
CA PRO A 55 6.83 -1.85 -19.93
C PRO A 55 7.41 -1.10 -18.73
N ALA A 56 8.34 -1.75 -18.03
CA ALA A 56 9.03 -1.17 -16.89
C ALA A 56 9.65 0.18 -17.28
N ALA A 57 9.29 1.23 -16.54
CA ALA A 57 9.84 2.56 -16.74
C ALA A 57 11.13 2.71 -15.93
N PRO A 58 12.15 3.42 -16.45
CA PRO A 58 13.33 3.72 -15.65
C PRO A 58 12.94 4.52 -14.39
N GLN A 59 13.60 4.21 -13.27
CA GLN A 59 13.35 4.89 -11.99
C GLN A 59 13.77 6.38 -12.06
N SER A 60 12.80 7.24 -12.33
CA SER A 60 12.97 8.69 -12.32
C SER A 60 12.94 9.24 -10.89
N ALA A 61 13.30 10.52 -10.72
CA ALA A 61 13.18 11.20 -9.43
C ALA A 61 11.72 11.22 -8.92
N TRP A 62 10.76 11.43 -9.82
CA TRP A 62 9.33 11.35 -9.52
C TRP A 62 8.93 9.97 -9.01
N HIS A 63 9.41 8.92 -9.68
CA HIS A 63 9.11 7.54 -9.29
C HIS A 63 9.61 7.23 -7.86
N ARG A 64 10.86 7.62 -7.56
CA ARG A 64 11.43 7.47 -6.21
C ARG A 64 10.70 8.29 -5.17
N PHE A 65 10.30 9.52 -5.51
CA PHE A 65 9.46 10.34 -4.64
C PHE A 65 8.14 9.61 -4.33
N CYS A 66 7.50 9.03 -5.35
CA CYS A 66 6.26 8.30 -5.15
C CYS A 66 6.41 7.13 -4.18
N LEU A 67 7.48 6.35 -4.34
CA LEU A 67 7.79 5.23 -3.46
C LEU A 67 8.05 5.68 -2.01
N ARG A 68 8.86 6.73 -1.83
CA ARG A 68 9.20 7.25 -0.49
C ARG A 68 8.00 7.86 0.22
N LEU A 69 7.11 8.56 -0.50
CA LEU A 69 5.93 9.19 0.10
C LEU A 69 4.93 8.15 0.62
N HIS A 70 4.93 6.93 0.08
CA HIS A 70 4.08 5.87 0.61
C HIS A 70 4.42 5.50 2.06
N VAL A 71 5.69 5.66 2.49
CA VAL A 71 6.12 5.34 3.85
C VAL A 71 5.39 6.17 4.92
N PRO A 72 5.42 7.52 4.88
CA PRO A 72 4.64 8.32 5.81
C PRO A 72 3.11 8.14 5.62
N LEU A 73 2.63 7.85 4.41
CA LEU A 73 1.19 7.57 4.19
C LEU A 73 0.74 6.28 4.90
N GLN A 74 1.53 5.22 4.82
CA GLN A 74 1.27 3.97 5.54
C GLN A 74 1.33 4.19 7.05
N ALA A 75 2.34 4.90 7.55
CA ALA A 75 2.45 5.23 8.96
C ALA A 75 1.24 6.05 9.46
N ALA A 76 0.81 7.04 8.67
CA ALA A 76 -0.38 7.84 8.96
C ALA A 76 -1.66 6.99 8.97
N LEU A 77 -1.83 6.05 8.02
CA LEU A 77 -2.98 5.16 7.98
C LEU A 77 -3.03 4.20 9.17
N LEU A 78 -1.87 3.67 9.60
CA LEU A 78 -1.77 2.84 10.81
C LEU A 78 -2.10 3.64 12.07
N ALA A 79 -1.48 4.81 12.23
CA ALA A 79 -1.76 5.70 13.36
C ALA A 79 -3.24 6.11 13.40
N TRP A 80 -3.84 6.35 12.23
CA TRP A 80 -5.26 6.65 12.09
C TRP A 80 -6.16 5.51 12.55
N GLY A 81 -5.90 4.29 12.08
CA GLY A 81 -6.65 3.12 12.51
C GLY A 81 -6.54 2.89 14.01
N LEU A 82 -5.34 3.02 14.58
CA LEU A 82 -5.11 2.91 16.02
C LEU A 82 -5.86 3.99 16.80
N TRP A 83 -5.79 5.23 16.34
CA TRP A 83 -6.51 6.35 16.97
C TRP A 83 -8.01 6.07 17.03
N LEU A 84 -8.62 5.68 15.89
CA LEU A 84 -10.05 5.32 15.83
C LEU A 84 -10.40 4.20 16.82
N VAL A 85 -9.61 3.13 16.89
CA VAL A 85 -9.82 2.02 17.85
C VAL A 85 -9.80 2.51 19.30
N THR A 86 -8.92 3.48 19.62
CA THR A 86 -8.76 3.97 20.99
C THR A 86 -9.75 5.05 21.41
N THR A 87 -10.34 5.79 20.44
CA THR A 87 -11.19 6.96 20.74
C THR A 87 -12.67 6.75 20.44
N SER A 88 -13.02 5.72 19.66
CA SER A 88 -14.41 5.46 19.28
C SER A 88 -14.95 4.23 20.01
N GLU A 89 -16.20 4.30 20.46
CA GLU A 89 -16.90 3.11 20.93
C GLU A 89 -17.19 2.20 19.74
N MET A 90 -16.56 1.03 19.70
CA MET A 90 -16.75 0.05 18.64
C MET A 90 -16.72 -1.38 19.19
N SER A 91 -17.47 -2.27 18.54
CA SER A 91 -17.42 -3.69 18.87
C SER A 91 -16.10 -4.32 18.42
N ALA A 92 -15.74 -5.46 19.01
CA ALA A 92 -14.58 -6.24 18.57
C ALA A 92 -14.65 -6.60 17.06
N ALA A 93 -15.85 -6.92 16.56
CA ALA A 93 -16.07 -7.21 15.14
C ALA A 93 -15.78 -5.98 14.26
N ALA A 94 -16.19 -4.79 14.71
CA ALA A 94 -15.88 -3.55 14.01
C ALA A 94 -14.37 -3.25 14.04
N ALA A 95 -13.70 -3.45 15.18
CA ALA A 95 -12.24 -3.30 15.25
C ALA A 95 -11.50 -4.25 14.28
N VAL A 96 -11.96 -5.50 14.15
CA VAL A 96 -11.42 -6.45 13.16
C VAL A 96 -11.67 -5.97 11.73
N ALA A 97 -12.86 -5.45 11.42
CA ALA A 97 -13.15 -4.90 10.09
C ALA A 97 -12.21 -3.72 9.75
N LEU A 98 -12.00 -2.78 10.68
CA LEU A 98 -11.04 -1.69 10.50
C LEU A 98 -9.63 -2.24 10.27
N GLY A 99 -9.22 -3.24 11.06
CA GLY A 99 -7.95 -3.94 10.90
C GLY A 99 -7.81 -4.62 9.52
N MET A 100 -8.88 -5.21 8.98
CA MET A 100 -8.87 -5.79 7.64
C MET A 100 -8.76 -4.73 6.54
N GLY A 101 -9.39 -3.56 6.71
CA GLY A 101 -9.24 -2.43 5.80
C GLY A 101 -7.81 -1.89 5.78
N VAL A 102 -7.31 -1.46 6.94
CA VAL A 102 -5.97 -0.88 7.10
C VAL A 102 -4.87 -1.91 6.80
N GLY A 103 -5.00 -3.11 7.36
CA GLY A 103 -4.09 -4.24 7.13
C GLY A 103 -4.09 -4.70 5.67
N GLY A 104 -5.25 -4.64 5.00
CA GLY A 104 -5.34 -4.93 3.57
C GLY A 104 -4.49 -3.99 2.72
N VAL A 105 -4.52 -2.68 3.00
CA VAL A 105 -3.70 -1.69 2.29
C VAL A 105 -2.22 -1.91 2.57
N THR A 106 -1.85 -1.98 3.85
CA THR A 106 -0.45 -2.07 4.27
C THR A 106 0.19 -3.43 3.96
N GLY A 107 -0.60 -4.50 3.91
CA GLY A 107 -0.17 -5.84 3.51
C GLY A 107 -0.07 -6.02 2.00
N SER A 108 -0.98 -5.47 1.20
CA SER A 108 -0.90 -5.63 -0.26
C SER A 108 0.00 -4.57 -0.91
N GLN A 109 -0.31 -3.29 -0.70
CA GLN A 109 0.45 -2.18 -1.25
C GLN A 109 1.80 -2.01 -0.54
N GLY A 110 1.83 -2.09 0.79
CA GLY A 110 3.06 -1.90 1.56
C GLY A 110 4.17 -2.89 1.20
N ILE A 111 3.84 -4.17 0.97
CA ILE A 111 4.80 -5.18 0.48
C ILE A 111 5.35 -4.80 -0.90
N THR A 112 4.49 -4.34 -1.81
CA THR A 112 4.90 -3.95 -3.16
C THR A 112 5.87 -2.76 -3.12
N PHE A 113 5.55 -1.74 -2.32
CA PHE A 113 6.43 -0.57 -2.17
C PHE A 113 7.74 -0.92 -1.44
N ALA A 114 7.71 -1.81 -0.45
CA ALA A 114 8.91 -2.30 0.22
C ALA A 114 9.80 -3.12 -0.72
N HIS A 115 9.23 -3.94 -1.60
CA HIS A 115 9.97 -4.67 -2.63
C HIS A 115 10.76 -3.71 -3.53
N GLU A 116 10.09 -2.68 -4.06
CA GLU A 116 10.71 -1.71 -4.97
C GLU A 116 11.79 -0.85 -4.28
N LEU A 117 11.52 -0.39 -3.05
CA LEU A 117 12.48 0.37 -2.26
C LEU A 117 13.67 -0.49 -1.80
N GLY A 118 13.44 -1.77 -1.54
CA GLY A 118 14.48 -2.72 -1.17
C GLY A 118 15.52 -2.88 -2.28
N HIS A 119 15.07 -3.06 -3.52
CA HIS A 119 15.97 -3.23 -4.67
C HIS A 119 16.83 -2.01 -5.00
N ALA A 120 16.56 -0.85 -4.39
CA ALA A 120 17.34 0.35 -4.62
C ALA A 120 18.77 0.26 -4.04
N ARG A 121 19.74 0.79 -4.79
CA ARG A 121 21.13 0.95 -4.33
C ARG A 121 21.29 1.94 -3.18
N SER A 122 20.33 2.83 -3.00
CA SER A 122 20.29 3.83 -1.93
C SER A 122 20.10 3.18 -0.56
N ARG A 123 20.96 3.52 0.41
CA ARG A 123 20.82 3.05 1.80
C ARG A 123 19.53 3.53 2.46
N LEU A 124 19.12 4.77 2.15
CA LEU A 124 17.87 5.34 2.66
C LEU A 124 16.67 4.55 2.15
N ASP A 125 16.64 4.21 0.86
CA ASP A 125 15.50 3.49 0.27
C ASP A 125 15.36 2.09 0.89
N ARG A 126 16.48 1.39 1.11
CA ARG A 126 16.46 0.12 1.83
C ARG A 126 15.99 0.26 3.28
N LEU A 127 16.44 1.29 4.00
CA LEU A 127 15.96 1.55 5.37
C LEU A 127 14.43 1.77 5.38
N LEU A 128 13.91 2.53 4.42
CA LEU A 128 12.48 2.78 4.26
C LEU A 128 11.70 1.49 3.94
N ALA A 129 12.25 0.59 3.13
CA ALA A 129 11.65 -0.72 2.87
C ALA A 129 11.53 -1.55 4.16
N TRP A 130 12.60 -1.60 4.96
CA TRP A 130 12.59 -2.26 6.27
C TRP A 130 11.57 -1.62 7.22
N ALA A 131 11.46 -0.30 7.23
CA ALA A 131 10.49 0.42 8.05
C ALA A 131 9.03 0.08 7.68
N LEU A 132 8.71 0.01 6.38
CA LEU A 132 7.40 -0.43 5.88
C LEU A 132 7.07 -1.84 6.40
N MET A 133 7.98 -2.79 6.22
CA MET A 133 7.72 -4.17 6.61
C MET A 133 7.70 -4.37 8.13
N ALA A 134 8.52 -3.65 8.87
CA ALA A 134 8.48 -3.64 10.33
C ALA A 134 7.15 -3.09 10.87
N SER A 135 6.56 -2.07 10.22
CA SER A 135 5.29 -1.46 10.65
C SER A 135 4.09 -2.43 10.60
N VAL A 136 4.22 -3.54 9.87
CA VAL A 136 3.22 -4.61 9.76
C VAL A 136 3.71 -5.93 10.35
N ASN A 137 4.74 -5.89 11.21
CA ASN A 137 5.33 -7.06 11.87
C ASN A 137 5.86 -8.14 10.91
N TYR A 138 6.23 -7.77 9.68
CA TYR A 138 6.71 -8.69 8.65
C TYR A 138 8.09 -8.30 8.09
N ALA A 139 8.98 -7.79 8.94
CA ALA A 139 10.33 -7.36 8.54
C ALA A 139 11.17 -8.47 7.88
N HIS A 140 10.93 -9.73 8.23
CA HIS A 140 11.65 -10.88 7.68
C HIS A 140 11.41 -11.09 6.17
N PHE A 141 10.33 -10.54 5.62
CA PHE A 141 10.11 -10.46 4.17
C PHE A 141 11.33 -9.92 3.43
N MET A 142 12.00 -8.90 3.98
CA MET A 142 13.18 -8.33 3.34
C MET A 142 14.29 -9.37 3.19
N VAL A 143 14.51 -10.22 4.20
CA VAL A 143 15.56 -11.25 4.15
C VAL A 143 15.17 -12.38 3.20
N GLU A 144 13.94 -12.87 3.31
CA GLU A 144 13.42 -13.96 2.50
C GLU A 144 13.40 -13.60 1.03
N HIS A 145 12.95 -12.39 0.69
CA HIS A 145 12.83 -11.93 -0.68
C HIS A 145 14.20 -11.79 -1.38
N TYR A 146 15.21 -11.20 -0.72
CA TYR A 146 16.55 -11.13 -1.30
C TYR A 146 17.15 -12.51 -1.50
N ARG A 147 17.05 -13.38 -0.50
CA ARG A 147 17.67 -14.72 -0.57
C ARG A 147 16.93 -15.67 -1.52
N GLY A 148 15.62 -15.55 -1.64
CA GLY A 148 14.76 -16.48 -2.37
C GLY A 148 14.54 -16.11 -3.84
N HIS A 149 14.52 -14.82 -4.18
CA HIS A 149 14.12 -14.37 -5.52
C HIS A 149 15.13 -13.46 -6.23
N HIS A 150 16.10 -12.88 -5.53
CA HIS A 150 17.16 -12.05 -6.12
C HIS A 150 18.53 -12.31 -5.46
N PRO A 151 19.08 -13.53 -5.61
CA PRO A 151 20.36 -13.91 -5.00
C PRO A 151 21.56 -13.11 -5.52
#